data_AF-M1WR70-F1
#
_entry.id   AF-M1WR70-F1
#
_cell.length_a   1.000
_cell.length_b   1.000
_cell.length_c   1.000
_cell.angle_alpha   90.00
_cell.angle_beta   90.00
_cell.angle_gamma   90.00
#
_symmetry.space_group_name_H-M   'P 1'
#
loop_
_entity.id
_entity.type
_entity.pdbx_description
1 polymer ?
#
loop_
_entity_poly.entity_id
_entity_poly.type
_entity_poly.pdbx_seq_one_letter_code
_entity_poly.pdbx_strand_id
1 'polypeptide(L)'
;MSWQSVNDILGCLQIQTKLAEEPLQILLVAWEKIVGEVVAAHTQPTSIKRGVLRVATYSAVWSQNLTFERKRLLVKINSILPSPLQDIHFSTGSWQHNQNQANQTRDYSNNNLPQEHPSYIETINISDCNHQEKTSINEAFTNWKKLTDKRSQFIPLCPKCQCPTPPGEIRRWQVCSLCAAKEFR
;
A
#
# COMPACT_ATOMS: atom_id res chain seq x y z
N MET A 1 27.48 -25.36 -8.68
CA MET A 1 26.90 -24.05 -8.32
C MET A 1 25.57 -24.30 -7.65
N SER A 2 25.54 -24.41 -6.32
CA SER A 2 24.29 -24.61 -5.58
C SER A 2 23.56 -23.27 -5.46
N TRP A 3 22.28 -23.25 -5.83
CA TRP A 3 21.42 -22.10 -5.64
C TRP A 3 21.04 -22.08 -4.16
N GLN A 4 21.40 -21.00 -3.46
CA GLN A 4 20.94 -20.77 -2.08
C GLN A 4 19.41 -20.64 -2.09
N SER A 5 18.77 -21.19 -1.06
CA SER A 5 17.31 -21.10 -0.92
C SER A 5 16.91 -19.62 -0.86
N VAL A 6 15.76 -19.28 -1.45
CA VAL A 6 15.19 -17.91 -1.35
C VAL A 6 15.12 -17.46 0.12
N ASN A 7 14.90 -18.40 1.03
CA ASN A 7 14.86 -18.14 2.46
C ASN A 7 16.22 -17.70 3.04
N ASP A 8 17.34 -18.21 2.51
CA ASP A 8 18.69 -17.84 2.95
C ASP A 8 19.06 -16.45 2.45
N ILE A 9 18.65 -16.11 1.23
CA ILE A 9 18.83 -14.76 0.66
C ILE A 9 18.00 -13.74 1.46
N LEU A 10 16.76 -14.08 1.78
CA LEU A 10 15.90 -13.24 2.62
C LEU A 10 16.48 -13.09 4.04
N GLY A 11 17.04 -14.16 4.60
CA GLY A 11 17.74 -14.13 5.88
C GLY A 11 18.96 -13.20 5.86
N CYS A 12 19.81 -13.29 4.84
CA CYS A 12 20.96 -12.40 4.68
C CYS A 12 20.56 -10.93 4.53
N LEU A 13 19.50 -10.63 3.77
CA LEU A 13 18.99 -9.26 3.62
C LEU A 13 18.32 -8.73 4.91
N GLN A 14 17.63 -9.60 5.66
CA GLN A 14 17.08 -9.26 6.98
C GLN A 14 18.17 -9.02 8.03
N ILE A 15 19.30 -9.72 7.94
CA ILE A 15 20.44 -9.53 8.87
C ILE A 15 21.17 -8.22 8.55
N GLN A 16 21.33 -7.86 7.27
CA GLN A 16 21.91 -6.57 6.87
C GLN A 16 21.08 -5.36 7.32
N THR A 17 19.78 -5.54 7.57
CA THR A 17 18.86 -4.47 7.99
C THR A 17 18.60 -4.43 9.50
N LYS A 18 19.10 -5.40 10.28
CA LYS A 18 18.79 -5.55 11.72
C LYS A 18 19.87 -5.06 12.69
N LEU A 19 21.09 -4.75 12.25
CA LEU A 19 22.24 -4.55 13.16
C LEU A 19 22.78 -3.11 13.27
N ALA A 20 22.19 -2.14 12.59
CA ALA A 20 22.33 -0.75 12.99
C ALA A 20 21.10 -0.39 13.83
N GLU A 21 21.32 0.12 15.03
CA GLU A 21 20.30 0.92 15.72
C GLU A 21 20.01 2.12 14.82
N GLU A 22 19.10 1.92 13.86
CA GLU A 22 18.83 2.90 12.82
C GLU A 22 18.46 4.21 13.53
N PRO A 23 19.13 5.34 13.23
CA PRO A 23 18.84 6.64 13.83
C PRO A 23 17.34 6.97 13.86
N LEU A 24 16.60 6.41 12.91
CA LEU A 24 15.15 6.47 12.82
C LEU A 24 14.41 5.83 14.01
N GLN A 25 14.85 4.69 14.55
CA GLN A 25 14.18 4.03 15.69
C GLN A 25 14.29 4.87 16.96
N ILE A 26 15.49 5.37 17.25
CA ILE A 26 15.73 6.31 18.36
C ILE A 26 14.84 7.55 18.17
N LEU A 27 14.80 8.09 16.95
CA LEU A 27 13.98 9.23 16.62
C LEU A 27 12.49 8.95 16.81
N LEU A 28 11.98 7.78 16.42
CA LEU A 28 10.57 7.42 16.57
C LEU A 28 10.15 7.42 18.04
N VAL A 29 10.98 6.88 18.93
CA VAL A 29 10.70 6.87 20.38
C VAL A 29 10.78 8.28 20.98
N ALA A 30 11.74 9.09 20.53
CA ALA A 30 11.94 10.43 21.05
C ALA A 30 11.07 11.50 20.36
N TRP A 31 10.38 11.19 19.26
CA TRP A 31 9.72 12.16 18.39
C TRP A 31 8.73 13.03 19.15
N GLU A 32 7.82 12.40 19.87
CA GLU A 32 6.78 13.08 20.64
C GLU A 32 7.37 14.05 21.68
N LYS A 33 8.46 13.65 22.34
CA LYS A 33 9.18 14.49 23.30
C LYS A 33 9.85 15.71 22.64
N ILE A 34 10.27 15.60 21.38
CA ILE A 34 10.98 16.66 20.64
C ILE A 34 10.02 17.72 20.10
N VAL A 35 8.94 17.25 19.44
CA VAL A 35 7.99 18.11 18.72
C VAL A 35 6.79 18.51 19.56
N GLY A 36 6.49 17.77 20.63
CA GLY A 36 5.32 17.94 21.47
C GLY A 36 4.09 17.20 20.92
N GLU A 37 3.12 16.94 21.81
CA GLU A 37 1.92 16.14 21.56
C GLU A 37 1.14 16.58 20.30
N VAL A 38 0.89 17.89 20.18
CA VAL A 38 0.10 18.45 19.07
C VAL A 38 0.76 18.19 17.71
N VAL A 39 2.08 18.35 17.63
CA VAL A 39 2.81 18.12 16.38
C VAL A 39 2.98 16.63 16.13
N ALA A 40 3.24 15.83 17.16
CA ALA A 40 3.38 14.38 17.06
C ALA A 40 2.10 13.71 16.55
N ALA A 41 0.93 14.20 16.96
CA ALA A 41 -0.36 13.68 16.48
C ALA A 41 -0.56 13.85 14.96
N HIS A 42 0.10 14.82 14.34
CA HIS A 42 -0.05 15.16 12.92
C HIS A 42 1.22 14.90 12.09
N THR A 43 2.26 14.33 12.70
CA THR A 43 3.55 14.11 12.04
C THR A 43 4.20 12.80 12.45
N GLN A 44 4.81 12.11 11.49
CA GLN A 44 5.48 10.86 11.75
C GLN A 44 6.78 10.75 10.94
N PRO A 45 7.94 10.51 11.58
CA PRO A 45 9.18 10.17 10.88
C PRO A 45 9.01 8.89 10.07
N THR A 46 9.38 8.89 8.80
CA THR A 46 9.20 7.73 7.90
C THR A 46 10.50 7.10 7.44
N SER A 47 11.51 7.92 7.12
CA SER A 47 12.81 7.42 6.65
C SER A 47 13.90 8.47 6.81
N ILE A 48 15.13 8.01 7.01
CA ILE A 48 16.33 8.85 6.92
C ILE A 48 17.13 8.35 5.72
N LYS A 49 17.39 9.22 4.74
CA LYS A 49 18.17 8.87 3.54
C LYS A 49 19.11 10.00 3.18
N ARG A 50 20.40 9.68 3.01
CA ARG A 50 21.46 10.64 2.63
C ARG A 50 21.52 11.87 3.55
N GLY A 51 21.35 11.66 4.86
CA GLY A 51 21.34 12.75 5.85
C GLY A 51 20.06 13.60 5.86
N VAL A 52 19.04 13.27 5.07
CA VAL A 52 17.74 13.97 5.08
C VAL A 52 16.69 13.10 5.76
N LEU A 53 16.05 13.66 6.79
CA LEU A 53 14.92 13.04 7.46
C LEU A 53 13.63 13.34 6.69
N ARG A 54 12.86 12.31 6.34
CA ARG A 54 11.52 12.45 5.78
C ARG A 54 10.48 12.27 6.87
N VAL A 55 9.59 13.23 6.98
CA VAL A 55 8.48 13.24 7.93
C VAL A 55 7.17 13.28 7.14
N ALA A 56 6.32 12.30 7.37
CA ALA A 56 4.95 12.32 6.91
C ALA A 56 4.14 13.31 7.75
N THR A 57 3.28 14.07 7.10
CA THR A 57 2.42 15.08 7.73
C THR A 57 0.98 14.85 7.33
N TYR A 58 0.04 15.10 8.24
CA TYR A 58 -1.39 14.90 7.99
C TYR A 58 -1.94 15.75 6.83
N SER A 59 -1.47 17.00 6.71
CA SER A 59 -1.97 17.95 5.70
C SER A 59 -0.85 18.84 5.15
N ALA A 60 -1.10 19.45 3.98
CA ALA A 60 -0.17 20.40 3.37
C ALA A 60 0.09 21.63 4.27
N VAL A 61 -0.92 22.06 5.04
CA VAL A 61 -0.79 23.16 6.03
C VAL A 61 0.22 22.79 7.11
N TRP A 62 0.17 21.57 7.63
CA TRP A 62 1.17 21.07 8.59
C TRP A 62 2.56 21.02 7.99
N SER A 63 2.71 20.51 6.76
CA SER A 63 4.00 20.49 6.06
C SER A 63 4.61 21.89 5.89
N GLN A 64 3.79 22.88 5.53
CA GLN A 64 4.23 24.26 5.38
C GLN A 64 4.64 24.88 6.71
N ASN A 65 3.83 24.71 7.76
CA ASN A 65 4.13 25.25 9.09
C ASN A 65 5.46 24.68 9.64
N LEU A 66 5.65 23.37 9.53
CA LEU A 66 6.86 22.68 9.99
C LEU A 66 8.08 22.98 9.13
N THR A 67 7.87 23.32 7.86
CA THR A 67 8.91 23.83 6.98
C THR A 67 9.50 25.14 7.50
N PHE A 68 8.69 26.03 8.08
CA PHE A 68 9.21 27.26 8.72
C PHE A 68 9.97 26.96 10.01
N GLU A 69 9.49 26.01 10.82
CA GLU A 69 10.16 25.58 12.06
C GLU A 69 11.34 24.60 11.83
N ARG A 70 11.63 24.25 10.57
CA ARG A 70 12.58 23.18 10.21
C ARG A 70 13.95 23.34 10.85
N LYS A 71 14.52 24.55 10.80
CA LYS A 71 15.86 24.83 11.35
C LYS A 71 15.91 24.57 12.86
N ARG A 72 14.85 24.98 13.58
CA ARG A 72 14.73 24.76 15.02
C ARG A 72 14.58 23.28 15.34
N LEU A 73 13.78 22.56 14.56
CA LEU A 73 13.60 21.11 14.71
C LEU A 73 14.90 20.35 14.43
N LEU A 74 15.64 20.72 13.39
CA LEU A 74 16.92 20.11 13.03
C LEU A 74 17.93 20.18 14.19
N VAL A 75 18.03 21.33 14.87
CA VAL A 75 18.90 21.50 16.04
C VAL A 75 18.50 20.56 17.18
N LYS A 76 17.20 20.48 17.50
CA LYS A 76 16.69 19.61 18.56
C LYS A 76 16.87 18.12 18.25
N ILE A 77 16.75 17.74 16.98
CA ILE A 77 16.88 16.35 16.55
C ILE A 77 18.36 15.93 16.55
N ASN A 78 19.25 16.80 16.06
CA ASN A 78 20.69 16.56 16.04
C ASN A 78 21.33 16.51 17.43
N SER A 79 20.69 17.05 18.48
CA SER A 79 21.17 16.88 19.86
C SER A 79 20.91 15.49 20.44
N ILE A 80 20.02 14.70 19.82
CA ILE A 80 19.62 13.37 20.31
C ILE A 80 20.20 12.27 19.42
N LEU A 81 20.33 12.54 18.12
CA LEU A 81 20.84 11.56 17.17
C LEU A 81 22.38 11.46 17.23
N PRO A 82 22.94 10.24 17.15
CA PRO A 82 24.39 10.04 17.09
C PRO A 82 25.00 10.50 15.77
N SER A 83 24.21 10.60 14.70
CA SER A 83 24.63 11.10 13.40
C SER A 83 23.82 12.36 13.03
N PRO A 84 24.48 13.49 12.70
CA PRO A 84 23.78 14.73 12.40
C PRO A 84 23.07 14.65 11.04
N LEU A 85 21.81 15.07 11.02
CA LEU A 85 21.04 15.28 9.81
C LEU A 85 21.40 16.62 9.16
N GLN A 86 21.39 16.62 7.82
CA GLN A 86 21.57 17.80 6.98
C GLN A 86 20.28 18.59 6.81
N ASP A 87 19.14 17.91 6.65
CA ASP A 87 17.86 18.57 6.40
C ASP A 87 16.65 17.71 6.79
N ILE A 88 15.46 18.32 6.83
CA ILE A 88 14.18 17.64 7.10
C ILE A 88 13.16 18.00 6.02
N HIS A 89 12.61 16.98 5.37
CA HIS A 89 11.59 17.11 4.34
C HIS A 89 10.23 16.64 4.85
N PHE A 90 9.24 17.53 4.83
CA PHE A 90 7.87 17.25 5.22
C PHE A 90 7.01 16.97 3.99
N SER A 91 6.27 15.85 3.99
CA SER A 91 5.37 15.51 2.87
C SER A 91 4.08 14.87 3.37
N THR A 92 3.00 14.99 2.58
CA THR A 92 1.72 14.32 2.85
C THR A 92 1.66 12.91 2.27
N GLY A 93 2.45 12.63 1.21
CA GLY A 93 2.35 11.39 0.42
C GLY A 93 2.75 10.10 1.15
N SER A 94 3.23 10.18 2.39
CA SER A 94 3.59 9.00 3.21
C SER A 94 2.82 8.93 4.52
N TRP A 95 1.77 9.74 4.68
CA TRP A 95 0.91 9.70 5.86
C TRP A 95 0.04 8.44 5.83
N GLN A 96 0.40 7.45 6.65
CA GLN A 96 -0.42 6.28 6.87
C GLN A 96 -1.40 6.62 7.98
N HIS A 97 -2.64 6.95 7.63
CA HIS A 97 -3.70 6.99 8.62
C HIS A 97 -3.89 5.56 9.14
N ASN A 98 -3.42 5.29 10.36
CA ASN A 98 -3.65 4.02 11.02
C ASN A 98 -5.15 3.93 11.36
N GLN A 99 -5.94 3.53 10.37
CA GLN A 99 -7.36 3.20 10.53
C GLN A 99 -7.58 1.96 11.42
N ASN A 100 -6.52 1.34 11.97
CA ASN A 100 -6.62 0.05 12.68
C ASN A 100 -6.63 0.15 14.21
N GLN A 101 -6.68 1.33 14.83
CA GLN A 101 -6.81 1.44 16.30
C GLN A 101 -8.06 2.20 16.79
N ALA A 102 -8.98 2.59 15.91
CA ALA A 102 -10.24 3.26 16.29
C ALA A 102 -11.48 2.72 15.55
N ASN A 103 -11.46 1.47 15.08
CA ASN A 103 -12.56 0.83 14.37
C ASN A 103 -13.06 -0.43 15.11
N GLN A 104 -13.38 -0.31 16.40
CA GLN A 104 -14.32 -1.23 17.06
C GLN A 104 -15.72 -0.63 17.26
N THR A 105 -15.94 0.65 16.94
CA THR A 105 -17.28 1.29 16.97
C THR A 105 -17.35 2.46 15.99
N ARG A 106 -17.21 2.19 14.69
CA ARG A 106 -17.71 3.10 13.65
C ARG A 106 -18.71 2.35 12.80
N ASP A 107 -19.96 2.71 13.02
CA ASP A 107 -21.12 2.31 12.25
C ASP A 107 -20.81 2.42 10.74
N TYR A 108 -21.05 1.30 10.05
CA TYR A 108 -21.02 1.17 8.60
C TYR A 108 -22.04 2.12 7.96
N SER A 109 -21.66 3.38 7.70
CA SER A 109 -22.47 4.34 6.94
C SER A 109 -21.60 5.42 6.28
N ASN A 110 -20.54 5.01 5.57
CA ASN A 110 -19.91 5.89 4.57
C ASN A 110 -19.33 5.10 3.39
N ASN A 111 -20.24 4.70 2.50
CA ASN A 111 -20.19 4.71 1.03
C ASN A 111 -18.81 4.89 0.36
N ASN A 112 -18.07 3.79 0.27
CA ASN A 112 -17.43 3.39 -0.98
C ASN A 112 -17.47 1.86 -1.01
N LEU A 113 -18.67 1.32 -1.28
CA LEU A 113 -18.77 -0.10 -1.56
C LEU A 113 -17.99 -0.38 -2.86
N PRO A 114 -17.17 -1.45 -2.91
CA PRO A 114 -16.54 -1.91 -4.16
C PRO A 114 -17.54 -2.11 -5.31
N GLN A 115 -18.83 -2.23 -4.97
CA GLN A 115 -19.98 -2.36 -5.86
C GLN A 115 -20.18 -1.19 -6.83
N GLU A 116 -19.66 0.00 -6.54
CA GLU A 116 -19.84 1.17 -7.41
C GLU A 116 -18.82 1.24 -8.58
N HIS A 117 -17.77 0.43 -8.56
CA HIS A 117 -16.76 0.45 -9.63
C HIS A 117 -17.27 -0.25 -10.90
N PRO A 118 -17.08 0.31 -12.12
CA PRO A 118 -17.58 -0.29 -13.36
C PRO A 118 -17.03 -1.69 -13.65
N SER A 119 -15.84 -2.01 -13.13
CA SER A 119 -15.24 -3.37 -13.23
C SER A 119 -15.69 -4.33 -12.12
N TYR A 120 -16.59 -3.91 -11.23
CA TYR A 120 -17.11 -4.78 -10.19
C TYR A 120 -18.00 -5.88 -10.78
N ILE A 121 -17.74 -7.11 -10.37
CA ILE A 121 -18.57 -8.27 -10.65
C ILE A 121 -18.97 -8.82 -9.29
N GLU A 122 -20.28 -9.04 -9.08
CA GLU A 122 -20.75 -9.79 -7.93
C GLU A 122 -20.17 -11.19 -8.00
N THR A 123 -19.14 -11.47 -7.20
CA THR A 123 -18.63 -12.82 -7.06
C THR A 123 -19.69 -13.64 -6.36
N ILE A 124 -20.38 -14.49 -7.13
CA ILE A 124 -21.11 -15.63 -6.55
C ILE A 124 -20.09 -16.36 -5.68
N ASN A 125 -20.39 -16.44 -4.39
CA ASN A 125 -19.55 -17.06 -3.37
C ASN A 125 -19.60 -18.58 -3.60
N ILE A 126 -18.94 -19.05 -4.66
CA ILE A 126 -18.74 -20.48 -4.88
C ILE A 126 -17.59 -20.85 -3.95
N SER A 127 -17.96 -21.19 -2.73
CA SER A 127 -17.14 -21.83 -1.71
C SER A 127 -16.72 -23.23 -2.18
N ASP A 128 -15.96 -23.30 -3.27
CA ASP A 128 -15.27 -24.50 -3.75
C ASP A 128 -13.80 -24.18 -3.98
N CYS A 129 -13.16 -23.50 -3.02
CA CYS A 129 -11.72 -23.58 -2.89
C CYS A 129 -11.38 -24.75 -1.96
N ASN A 130 -11.60 -25.99 -2.44
CA ASN A 130 -10.89 -27.13 -1.85
C ASN A 130 -9.40 -26.91 -2.14
N HIS A 131 -8.69 -26.41 -1.13
CA HIS A 131 -7.24 -26.35 -1.06
C HIS A 131 -6.68 -27.77 -0.91
N GLN A 132 -6.91 -28.62 -1.92
CA GLN A 132 -6.13 -29.84 -2.06
C GLN A 132 -4.84 -29.47 -2.78
N GLU A 133 -3.71 -29.79 -2.16
CA GLU A 133 -2.40 -29.69 -2.79
C GLU A 133 -2.39 -30.58 -4.04
N LYS A 134 -2.38 -29.95 -5.22
CA LYS A 134 -2.42 -30.66 -6.50
C LYS A 134 -1.02 -31.15 -6.83
N THR A 135 -0.90 -32.43 -7.15
CA THR A 135 0.39 -33.10 -7.34
C THR A 135 1.06 -32.76 -8.68
N SER A 136 0.33 -32.14 -9.62
CA SER A 136 0.84 -31.80 -10.96
C SER A 136 0.42 -30.40 -11.43
N ILE A 137 1.35 -29.70 -12.09
CA ILE A 137 1.13 -28.37 -12.71
C ILE A 137 -0.04 -28.42 -13.71
N ASN A 138 -0.13 -29.48 -14.51
CA ASN A 138 -1.19 -29.64 -15.51
C ASN A 138 -2.57 -29.81 -14.86
N GLU A 139 -2.62 -30.47 -13.72
CA GLU A 139 -3.84 -30.64 -12.94
C GLU A 139 -4.28 -29.33 -12.27
N ALA A 140 -3.32 -28.52 -11.80
CA ALA A 140 -3.60 -27.18 -11.31
C ALA A 140 -4.17 -26.28 -12.42
N PHE A 141 -3.54 -26.30 -13.59
CA PHE A 141 -3.96 -25.51 -14.75
C PHE A 141 -5.36 -25.89 -15.25
N THR A 142 -5.63 -27.18 -15.45
CA THR A 142 -6.95 -27.65 -15.91
C THR A 142 -8.08 -27.29 -14.97
N ASN A 143 -7.83 -27.38 -13.66
CA ASN A 143 -8.80 -26.98 -12.65
C ASN A 143 -9.02 -25.46 -12.61
N TRP A 144 -7.96 -24.66 -12.72
CA TRP A 144 -8.08 -23.21 -12.86
C TRP A 144 -8.88 -22.83 -14.10
N LYS A 145 -8.64 -23.50 -15.24
CA LYS A 145 -9.39 -23.29 -16.48
C LYS A 145 -10.88 -23.56 -16.27
N LYS A 146 -11.24 -24.73 -15.72
CA LYS A 146 -12.64 -25.08 -15.40
C LYS A 146 -13.31 -24.04 -14.49
N LEU A 147 -12.61 -23.57 -13.46
CA LEU A 147 -13.13 -22.56 -12.54
C LEU A 147 -13.32 -21.21 -13.23
N THR A 148 -12.37 -20.80 -14.05
CA THR A 148 -12.41 -19.55 -14.81
C THR A 148 -13.55 -19.56 -15.82
N ASP A 149 -13.75 -20.67 -16.53
CA ASP A 149 -14.86 -20.86 -17.48
C ASP A 149 -16.21 -20.78 -16.76
N LYS A 150 -16.36 -21.44 -15.59
CA LYS A 150 -17.58 -21.34 -14.79
C LYS A 150 -17.88 -19.91 -14.34
N ARG A 151 -16.86 -19.15 -13.96
CA ARG A 151 -17.00 -17.75 -13.51
C ARG A 151 -17.39 -16.82 -14.66
N SER A 152 -16.91 -17.09 -15.88
CA SER A 152 -17.16 -16.24 -17.05
C SER A 152 -18.49 -16.52 -17.76
N GLN A 153 -19.15 -17.66 -17.51
CA GLN A 153 -20.40 -18.05 -18.15
C GLN A 153 -21.52 -17.00 -18.08
N PHE A 154 -21.61 -16.26 -16.97
CA PHE A 154 -22.68 -15.27 -16.74
C PHE A 154 -22.26 -13.83 -17.05
N ILE A 155 -21.06 -13.65 -17.60
CA ILE A 155 -20.49 -12.34 -17.89
C ILE A 155 -20.58 -12.07 -19.39
N PRO A 156 -21.11 -10.92 -19.84
CA PRO A 156 -21.20 -10.60 -21.26
C PRO A 156 -19.81 -10.45 -21.90
N LEU A 157 -19.72 -10.63 -23.21
CA LEU A 157 -18.47 -10.49 -23.95
C LEU A 157 -18.29 -9.06 -24.46
N CYS A 158 -17.04 -8.58 -24.47
CA CYS A 158 -16.68 -7.34 -25.14
C CYS A 158 -16.93 -7.47 -26.66
N PRO A 159 -17.61 -6.52 -27.31
CA PRO A 159 -17.87 -6.60 -28.76
C PRO A 159 -16.60 -6.52 -29.61
N LYS A 160 -15.50 -5.96 -29.08
CA LYS A 160 -14.24 -5.80 -29.82
C LYS A 160 -13.30 -7.01 -29.69
N CYS A 161 -13.03 -7.45 -28.47
CA CYS A 161 -12.04 -8.51 -28.20
C CYS A 161 -12.64 -9.82 -27.72
N GLN A 162 -13.97 -9.89 -27.53
CA GLN A 162 -14.70 -11.07 -27.09
C GLN A 162 -14.28 -11.61 -25.71
N CYS A 163 -13.57 -10.80 -24.91
CA CYS A 163 -13.23 -11.19 -23.54
C CYS A 163 -14.45 -11.01 -22.61
N PRO A 164 -14.62 -11.87 -21.58
CA PRO A 164 -15.62 -11.67 -20.54
C PRO A 164 -15.42 -10.31 -19.88
N THR A 165 -16.43 -9.46 -19.92
CA THR A 165 -16.34 -8.05 -19.55
C THR A 165 -17.44 -7.68 -18.57
N PRO A 166 -17.11 -7.05 -17.43
CA PRO A 166 -18.10 -6.60 -16.47
C PRO A 166 -19.18 -5.74 -17.15
N PRO A 167 -20.46 -5.93 -16.84
CA PRO A 167 -21.54 -5.14 -17.45
C PRO A 167 -21.44 -3.64 -17.10
N GLY A 168 -20.78 -3.28 -15.99
CA GLY A 168 -20.46 -1.88 -15.69
C GLY A 168 -19.50 -1.24 -16.70
N GLU A 169 -18.49 -1.99 -17.17
CA GLU A 169 -17.57 -1.52 -18.21
C GLU A 169 -18.29 -1.35 -19.55
N ILE A 170 -19.13 -2.31 -19.95
CA ILE A 170 -19.91 -2.19 -21.20
C ILE A 170 -20.85 -0.99 -21.13
N ARG A 171 -21.58 -0.80 -20.02
CA ARG A 171 -22.46 0.38 -19.87
C ARG A 171 -21.69 1.70 -19.97
N ARG A 172 -20.47 1.75 -19.44
CA ARG A 172 -19.69 3.00 -19.35
C ARG A 172 -18.87 3.30 -20.60
N TRP A 173 -18.28 2.28 -21.24
CA TRP A 173 -17.33 2.43 -22.33
C TRP A 173 -17.71 1.68 -23.61
N GLN A 174 -18.80 0.90 -23.61
CA GLN A 174 -19.23 0.01 -24.70
C GLN A 174 -18.25 -1.14 -25.04
N VAL A 175 -17.06 -1.13 -24.45
CA VAL A 175 -16.00 -2.13 -24.60
C VAL A 175 -15.34 -2.40 -23.24
N CYS A 176 -14.49 -3.43 -23.16
CA CYS A 176 -13.71 -3.69 -21.95
C CYS A 176 -12.68 -2.60 -21.67
N SER A 177 -12.24 -2.48 -20.41
CA SER A 177 -11.24 -1.51 -19.95
C SER A 177 -9.96 -1.50 -20.78
N LEU A 178 -9.47 -2.67 -21.21
CA LEU A 178 -8.29 -2.80 -22.06
C LEU A 178 -8.52 -2.27 -23.49
N CYS A 179 -9.71 -2.47 -24.05
CA CYS A 179 -10.07 -1.91 -25.35
C CYS A 179 -10.28 -0.40 -25.26
N ALA A 180 -10.98 0.06 -24.21
CA ALA A 180 -11.19 1.48 -23.93
C ALA A 180 -9.85 2.23 -23.81
N ALA A 181 -8.89 1.68 -23.06
CA ALA A 181 -7.56 2.27 -22.90
C ALA A 181 -6.74 2.34 -24.20
N LYS A 182 -7.05 1.49 -25.19
CA LYS A 182 -6.42 1.53 -26.52
C LYS A 182 -7.12 2.49 -27.49
N GLU A 183 -8.42 2.71 -27.34
CA GLU A 183 -9.23 3.54 -28.24
C GLU A 183 -9.34 5.00 -27.80
N PHE A 184 -9.41 5.26 -26.50
CA PHE A 184 -9.62 6.60 -25.93
C PHE A 184 -8.33 7.28 -25.50
N ARG A 185 -7.22 6.94 -26.15
CA ARG A 185 -5.88 7.47 -25.85
C ARG A 185 -5.41 8.43 -26.93
#